data_AF-A0A8H4UWB7-F1
#
_entry.id   AF-A0A8H4UWB7-F1
#
_cell.length_a   1.000
_cell.length_b   1.000
_cell.length_c   1.000
_cell.angle_alpha   90.00
_cell.angle_beta   90.00
_cell.angle_gamma   90.00
#
_symmetry.space_group_name_H-M   'P 1'
#
loop_
_entity.id
_entity.type
_entity.pdbx_description
1 polymer ?
#
loop_
_entity_poly.entity_id
_entity_poly.type
_entity_poly.pdbx_seq_one_letter_code
_entity_poly.pdbx_strand_id
1 'polypeptide(L)'
;WNVETTLHVGFEILVPALLRYLEEEGIAFAFPGRERLLEIEKQKLSKFKAQYLYLPIKVTALHSLEAFVGAIEFDKVSHHKVNGSFMASPSSTAAYMMYSTQWDIECEDYLRHVIYHASGRGSGGVPSAFPSTIFESVWPLSTLLKVGYDLNSVPCVEKIRSYLHDAYVAEKGILGFTPFVGADADDTATTILVLHLLNQPVTVNAMLKEFEEEHHFKTYSQERNPSFSANCNVLLALLYSQEPSLYTTQIEKAINGYVQ
;
A
#
# COMPACT_ATOMS: atom_id res chain seq x y z
N TRP A 1 13.42 -10.95 20.00
CA TRP A 1 12.39 -10.28 19.18
C TRP A 1 11.11 -10.20 19.99
N ASN A 2 10.55 -9.00 20.18
CA ASN A 2 9.24 -8.82 20.80
C ASN A 2 8.18 -8.73 19.69
N VAL A 3 7.35 -9.77 19.60
CA VAL A 3 6.35 -9.91 18.54
C VAL A 3 5.24 -8.87 18.68
N GLU A 4 4.88 -8.50 19.92
CA GLU A 4 3.75 -7.60 20.19
C GLU A 4 4.02 -6.16 19.76
N THR A 5 5.27 -5.74 19.77
CA THR A 5 5.69 -4.40 19.35
C THR A 5 6.11 -4.34 17.89
N THR A 6 5.90 -5.41 17.12
CA THR A 6 6.33 -5.46 15.71
C THR A 6 5.29 -4.79 14.82
N LEU A 7 5.76 -3.86 13.98
CA LEU A 7 4.93 -3.06 13.09
C LEU A 7 5.19 -3.34 11.60
N HIS A 8 6.07 -4.29 11.28
CA HIS A 8 6.39 -4.63 9.88
C HIS A 8 5.15 -5.16 9.15
N VAL A 9 4.85 -4.62 7.97
CA VAL A 9 3.71 -5.05 7.17
C VAL A 9 3.80 -6.55 6.88
N GLY A 10 2.69 -7.27 7.09
CA GLY A 10 2.58 -8.69 6.74
C GLY A 10 3.35 -9.66 7.65
N PHE A 11 4.05 -9.21 8.70
CA PHE A 11 4.87 -10.10 9.55
C PHE A 11 4.08 -11.28 10.13
N GLU A 12 2.79 -11.05 10.41
CA GLU A 12 1.84 -12.01 10.98
C GLU A 12 1.57 -13.22 10.08
N ILE A 13 1.86 -13.12 8.78
CA ILE A 13 1.69 -14.20 7.79
C ILE A 13 3.02 -14.60 7.16
N LEU A 14 3.91 -13.63 6.92
CA LEU A 14 5.21 -13.84 6.27
C LEU A 14 6.16 -14.64 7.14
N VAL A 15 6.34 -14.25 8.41
CA VAL A 15 7.29 -14.93 9.30
C VAL A 15 6.84 -16.37 9.59
N PRO A 16 5.57 -16.65 9.93
CA PRO A 16 5.10 -18.02 10.07
C PRO A 16 5.25 -18.87 8.80
N ALA A 17 4.97 -18.30 7.61
CA ALA A 17 5.15 -19.00 6.34
C ALA A 17 6.61 -19.39 6.13
N LEU A 18 7.54 -18.44 6.31
CA LEU A 18 8.97 -18.70 6.21
C LEU A 18 9.44 -19.75 7.22
N LEU A 19 8.93 -19.72 8.45
CA LEU A 19 9.25 -20.76 9.45
C LEU A 19 8.79 -22.14 9.00
N ARG A 20 7.59 -22.27 8.40
CA ARG A 20 7.12 -23.54 7.84
C ARG A 20 8.00 -24.02 6.69
N TYR A 21 8.36 -23.13 5.76
CA TYR A 21 9.25 -23.49 4.64
C TYR A 21 10.63 -23.94 5.12
N LEU A 22 11.17 -23.28 6.15
CA LEU A 22 12.44 -23.68 6.76
C LEU A 22 12.31 -25.04 7.48
N GLU A 23 11.20 -25.30 8.16
CA GLU A 23 10.95 -26.58 8.82
C GLU A 23 10.83 -27.74 7.82
N GLU A 24 10.25 -27.52 6.64
CA GLU A 24 10.22 -28.49 5.53
C GLU A 24 11.63 -28.85 5.03
N GLU A 25 12.57 -27.90 5.10
CA GLU A 25 14.00 -28.09 4.81
C GLU A 25 14.80 -28.64 6.01
N GLY A 26 14.11 -29.02 7.10
CA GLY A 26 14.74 -29.55 8.32
C GLY A 26 15.41 -28.49 9.21
N ILE A 27 15.14 -27.21 8.99
CA ILE A 27 15.67 -26.09 9.77
C ILE A 27 14.59 -25.54 10.71
N ALA A 28 14.69 -25.85 12.00
CA ALA A 28 13.76 -25.37 13.01
C ALA A 28 14.36 -24.27 13.89
N PHE A 29 13.58 -23.22 14.15
CA PHE A 29 13.96 -22.12 15.03
C PHE A 29 13.11 -22.13 16.31
N ALA A 30 13.78 -22.12 17.47
CA ALA A 30 13.14 -21.88 18.75
C ALA A 30 13.47 -20.47 19.24
N PHE A 31 12.45 -19.68 19.55
CA PHE A 31 12.61 -18.37 20.16
C PHE A 31 11.40 -18.04 21.04
N PRO A 32 11.56 -17.22 22.11
CA PRO A 32 10.50 -16.99 23.10
C PRO A 32 9.18 -16.47 22.54
N GLY A 33 9.20 -15.76 21.40
CA GLY A 33 8.00 -15.18 20.78
C GLY A 33 7.25 -16.11 19.80
N ARG A 34 7.72 -17.34 19.58
CA ARG A 34 7.18 -18.20 18.51
C ARG A 34 5.71 -18.56 18.71
N GLU A 35 5.33 -18.99 19.91
CA GLU A 35 3.92 -19.33 20.21
C GLU A 35 3.00 -18.13 20.02
N ARG A 36 3.42 -16.96 20.53
CA ARG A 36 2.68 -15.72 20.38
C ARG A 36 2.50 -15.30 18.92
N LEU A 37 3.53 -15.47 18.09
CA LEU A 37 3.46 -15.21 16.65
C LEU A 37 2.41 -16.11 15.97
N LEU A 38 2.36 -17.40 16.31
CA LEU A 38 1.38 -18.34 15.74
C LEU A 38 -0.05 -18.04 16.19
N GLU A 39 -0.25 -17.55 17.41
CA GLU A 39 -1.56 -17.05 17.85
C GLU A 39 -2.02 -15.86 17.01
N ILE A 40 -1.13 -14.90 16.76
CA ILE A 40 -1.41 -13.72 15.95
C ILE A 40 -1.74 -14.13 14.50
N GLU A 41 -0.96 -15.05 13.91
CA GLU A 41 -1.26 -15.61 12.59
C GLU A 41 -2.67 -16.20 12.56
N LYS A 42 -3.01 -17.05 13.53
CA LYS A 42 -4.33 -17.69 13.61
C LYS A 42 -5.46 -16.67 13.72
N GLN A 43 -5.27 -15.60 14.49
CA GLN A 43 -6.25 -14.51 14.58
C GLN A 43 -6.41 -13.79 13.25
N LYS A 44 -5.30 -13.49 12.55
CA LYS A 44 -5.34 -12.83 11.24
C LYS A 44 -6.04 -13.69 10.19
N LEU A 45 -5.66 -14.96 10.08
CA LEU A 45 -6.26 -15.92 9.15
C LEU A 45 -7.70 -16.31 9.51
N SER A 46 -8.15 -16.13 10.76
CA SER A 46 -9.56 -16.33 11.09
C SER A 46 -10.50 -15.36 10.37
N LYS A 47 -9.98 -14.18 10.01
CA LYS A 47 -10.70 -13.13 9.26
C LYS A 47 -10.39 -13.15 7.76
N PHE A 48 -9.46 -14.00 7.31
CA PHE A 48 -9.00 -14.04 5.93
C PHE A 48 -8.89 -15.49 5.44
N LYS A 49 -9.64 -15.80 4.39
CA LYS A 49 -9.50 -17.07 3.69
C LYS A 49 -8.60 -16.87 2.48
N ALA A 50 -7.58 -17.72 2.31
CA ALA A 50 -6.67 -17.62 1.17
C ALA A 50 -7.40 -17.64 -0.18
N GLN A 51 -8.55 -18.32 -0.27
CA GLN A 51 -9.40 -18.35 -1.46
C GLN A 51 -10.00 -16.99 -1.84
N TYR A 52 -10.00 -15.99 -0.95
CA TYR A 52 -10.36 -14.62 -1.31
C TYR A 52 -9.40 -14.01 -2.33
N LEU A 53 -8.16 -14.52 -2.44
CA LEU A 53 -7.22 -14.13 -3.49
C LEU A 53 -7.72 -14.50 -4.89
N TYR A 54 -8.65 -15.45 -5.03
CA TYR A 54 -9.20 -15.82 -6.33
C TYR A 54 -10.32 -14.89 -6.80
N LEU A 55 -10.85 -14.04 -5.91
CA LEU A 55 -11.91 -13.11 -6.26
C LEU A 55 -11.34 -11.92 -7.06
N PRO A 56 -12.12 -11.28 -7.94
CA PRO A 56 -11.70 -10.10 -8.70
C PRO A 56 -11.78 -8.82 -7.85
N ILE A 57 -11.20 -8.86 -6.65
CA ILE A 57 -11.15 -7.74 -5.70
C ILE A 57 -9.69 -7.46 -5.33
N LYS A 58 -9.33 -6.18 -5.19
CA LYS A 58 -8.00 -5.81 -4.71
C LYS A 58 -7.93 -6.05 -3.21
N VAL A 59 -6.97 -6.86 -2.77
CA VAL A 59 -6.70 -7.13 -1.35
C VAL A 59 -5.21 -6.97 -1.08
N THR A 60 -4.86 -6.38 0.06
CA THR A 60 -3.46 -6.08 0.42
C THR A 60 -2.58 -7.33 0.54
N ALA A 61 -3.18 -8.50 0.78
CA ALA A 61 -2.48 -9.79 0.78
C ALA A 61 -1.84 -10.14 -0.58
N LEU A 62 -2.26 -9.51 -1.69
CA LEU A 62 -1.59 -9.66 -2.99
C LEU A 62 -0.16 -9.09 -2.99
N HIS A 63 0.19 -8.22 -2.04
CA HIS A 63 1.57 -7.76 -1.84
C HIS A 63 2.46 -8.81 -1.15
N SER A 64 1.88 -9.94 -0.69
CA SER A 64 2.55 -10.98 0.10
C SER A 64 2.19 -12.39 -0.37
N LEU A 65 2.08 -12.63 -1.69
CA LEU A 65 1.72 -13.95 -2.22
C LEU A 65 2.71 -15.06 -1.83
N GLU A 66 3.97 -14.70 -1.56
CA GLU A 66 5.01 -15.61 -1.06
C GLU A 66 4.65 -16.26 0.27
N ALA A 67 3.72 -15.68 1.05
CA ALA A 67 3.24 -16.29 2.31
C ALA A 67 2.25 -17.45 2.08
N PHE A 68 1.78 -17.64 0.85
CA PHE A 68 0.70 -18.58 0.50
C PHE A 68 1.16 -19.75 -0.37
N VAL A 69 2.48 -19.97 -0.51
CA VAL A 69 3.02 -21.16 -1.16
C VAL A 69 2.48 -22.41 -0.46
N GLY A 70 1.91 -23.34 -1.25
CA GLY A 70 1.24 -24.55 -0.77
C GLY A 70 -0.20 -24.34 -0.28
N ALA A 71 -0.65 -23.10 -0.09
CA ALA A 71 -2.00 -22.78 0.39
C ALA A 71 -2.97 -22.34 -0.72
N ILE A 72 -2.45 -21.92 -1.88
CA ILE A 72 -3.24 -21.48 -3.04
C ILE A 72 -2.74 -22.08 -4.36
N GLU A 73 -3.60 -22.04 -5.37
CA GLU A 73 -3.29 -22.29 -6.77
C GLU A 73 -2.94 -20.97 -7.44
N PHE A 74 -1.65 -20.76 -7.74
CA PHE A 74 -1.16 -19.47 -8.26
C PHE A 74 -1.72 -19.12 -9.64
N ASP A 75 -2.07 -20.09 -10.47
CA ASP A 75 -2.72 -19.82 -11.77
C ASP A 75 -4.04 -19.06 -11.61
N LYS A 76 -4.76 -19.29 -10.49
CA LYS A 76 -6.04 -18.65 -10.19
C LYS A 76 -5.92 -17.22 -9.66
N VAL A 77 -4.70 -16.69 -9.47
CA VAL A 77 -4.50 -15.30 -9.10
C VAL A 77 -3.96 -14.44 -10.24
N SER A 78 -3.65 -15.03 -11.40
CA SER A 78 -3.07 -14.35 -12.58
C SER A 78 -3.81 -13.07 -13.00
N HIS A 79 -5.13 -13.02 -12.82
CA HIS A 79 -5.97 -11.86 -13.15
C HIS A 79 -5.70 -10.62 -12.28
N HIS A 80 -4.97 -10.75 -11.18
CA HIS A 80 -4.58 -9.61 -10.33
C HIS A 80 -3.39 -8.83 -10.85
N LYS A 81 -2.63 -9.40 -11.79
CA LYS A 81 -1.40 -8.82 -12.34
C LYS A 81 -1.66 -7.44 -12.93
N VAL A 82 -0.80 -6.49 -12.60
CA VAL A 82 -0.82 -5.13 -13.13
C VAL A 82 0.61 -4.71 -13.45
N ASN A 83 0.84 -4.29 -14.70
CA ASN A 83 2.16 -3.89 -15.20
C ASN A 83 3.25 -4.93 -14.87
N GLY A 84 2.94 -6.22 -15.08
CA GLY A 84 3.86 -7.31 -14.79
C GLY A 84 4.06 -7.63 -13.30
N SER A 85 3.30 -7.05 -12.38
CA SER A 85 3.53 -7.25 -10.94
C SER A 85 2.26 -7.54 -10.15
N PHE A 86 2.44 -8.08 -8.95
CA PHE A 86 1.39 -8.26 -7.95
C PHE A 86 1.54 -7.21 -6.86
N MET A 87 0.65 -6.21 -6.87
CA MET A 87 0.70 -5.04 -5.97
C MET A 87 2.10 -4.41 -5.85
N ALA A 88 2.82 -4.30 -6.98
CA ALA A 88 4.18 -3.74 -7.03
C ALA A 88 5.17 -4.41 -6.06
N SER A 89 4.95 -5.67 -5.66
CA SER A 89 5.84 -6.44 -4.78
C SER A 89 6.74 -7.37 -5.59
N PRO A 90 8.08 -7.19 -5.56
CA PRO A 90 9.00 -8.13 -6.17
C PRO A 90 8.91 -9.55 -5.61
N SER A 91 8.78 -9.72 -4.28
CA SER A 91 8.68 -11.06 -3.66
C SER A 91 7.40 -11.78 -4.06
N SER A 92 6.27 -11.07 -4.05
CA SER A 92 4.97 -11.61 -4.45
C SER A 92 4.97 -12.02 -5.93
N THR A 93 5.58 -11.19 -6.79
CA THR A 93 5.69 -11.45 -8.22
C THR A 93 6.62 -12.65 -8.50
N ALA A 94 7.73 -12.75 -7.78
CA ALA A 94 8.63 -13.91 -7.87
C ALA A 94 7.93 -15.20 -7.42
N ALA A 95 7.18 -15.16 -6.31
CA ALA A 95 6.40 -16.33 -5.88
C ALA A 95 5.37 -16.75 -6.94
N TYR A 96 4.65 -15.81 -7.55
CA TYR A 96 3.77 -16.14 -8.66
C TYR A 96 4.49 -16.84 -9.81
N MET A 97 5.62 -16.31 -10.27
CA MET A 97 6.39 -16.93 -11.34
C MET A 97 6.95 -18.32 -11.00
N MET A 98 7.33 -18.54 -9.74
CA MET A 98 7.89 -19.82 -9.30
C MET A 98 6.84 -20.92 -9.17
N TYR A 99 5.59 -20.55 -8.87
CA TYR A 99 4.52 -21.50 -8.52
C TYR A 99 3.32 -21.49 -9.49
N SER A 100 3.31 -20.64 -10.52
CA SER A 100 2.40 -20.77 -11.66
C SER A 100 2.82 -21.93 -12.56
N THR A 101 1.86 -22.52 -13.28
CA THR A 101 2.15 -23.60 -14.23
C THR A 101 2.75 -23.09 -15.54
N GLN A 102 2.60 -21.80 -15.83
CA GLN A 102 3.13 -21.13 -17.02
C GLN A 102 4.08 -20.01 -16.63
N TRP A 103 5.21 -19.91 -17.34
CA TRP A 103 6.15 -18.81 -17.18
C TRP A 103 5.54 -17.51 -17.73
N ASP A 104 5.57 -16.45 -16.93
CA ASP A 104 4.96 -15.17 -17.26
C ASP A 104 6.04 -14.13 -17.62
N ILE A 105 6.13 -13.81 -18.92
CA ILE A 105 7.16 -12.90 -19.45
C ILE A 105 7.02 -11.49 -18.89
N GLU A 106 5.80 -11.00 -18.67
CA GLU A 106 5.60 -9.66 -18.10
C GLU A 106 6.10 -9.58 -16.66
N CYS A 107 5.94 -10.66 -15.90
CA CYS A 107 6.50 -10.77 -14.55
C CYS A 107 8.03 -10.81 -14.56
N GLU A 108 8.62 -11.54 -15.51
CA GLU A 108 10.07 -11.56 -15.69
C GLU A 108 10.60 -10.16 -16.03
N ASP A 109 9.96 -9.49 -16.98
CA ASP A 109 10.33 -8.14 -17.42
C ASP A 109 10.24 -7.15 -16.26
N TYR A 110 9.18 -7.23 -15.45
CA TYR A 110 9.05 -6.46 -14.22
C TYR A 110 10.21 -6.72 -13.26
N LEU A 111 10.51 -7.98 -12.92
CA LEU A 111 11.60 -8.30 -11.98
C LEU A 111 12.96 -7.84 -12.49
N ARG A 112 13.25 -8.03 -13.79
CA ARG A 112 14.45 -7.50 -14.43
C ARG A 112 14.50 -5.98 -14.33
N HIS A 113 13.40 -5.30 -14.63
CA HIS A 113 13.30 -3.86 -14.52
C HIS A 113 13.60 -3.38 -13.09
N VAL A 114 13.01 -4.01 -12.07
CA VAL A 114 13.30 -3.70 -10.66
C VAL A 114 14.78 -3.88 -10.34
N ILE A 115 15.38 -5.01 -10.73
CA ILE A 115 16.81 -5.28 -10.47
C ILE A 115 17.70 -4.18 -11.06
N TYR A 116 17.43 -3.74 -12.30
CA TYR A 116 18.26 -2.75 -12.98
C TYR A 116 17.99 -1.31 -12.54
N HIS A 117 16.75 -0.95 -12.23
CA HIS A 117 16.33 0.45 -12.08
C HIS A 117 15.94 0.86 -10.67
N ALA A 118 15.68 -0.08 -9.76
CA ALA A 118 15.44 0.26 -8.36
C ALA A 118 16.75 0.70 -7.67
N SER A 119 16.66 0.99 -6.36
CA SER A 119 17.79 1.45 -5.54
C SER A 119 19.02 0.53 -5.60
N GLY A 120 18.83 -0.77 -5.83
CA GLY A 120 19.90 -1.75 -5.98
C GLY A 120 20.74 -1.61 -7.25
N ARG A 121 20.24 -0.96 -8.32
CA ARG A 121 20.98 -0.63 -9.55
C ARG A 121 21.83 -1.79 -10.12
N GLY A 122 21.26 -2.99 -10.18
CA GLY A 122 21.93 -4.18 -10.71
C GLY A 122 22.80 -4.95 -9.71
N SER A 123 22.85 -4.54 -8.43
CA SER A 123 23.58 -5.27 -7.38
C SER A 123 22.94 -6.62 -6.98
N GLY A 124 21.74 -6.90 -7.48
CA GLY A 124 20.91 -8.04 -7.06
C GLY A 124 19.96 -7.72 -5.91
N GLY A 125 20.16 -6.62 -5.17
CA GLY A 125 19.21 -6.15 -4.17
C GLY A 125 17.97 -5.51 -4.79
N VAL A 126 16.79 -5.78 -4.23
CA VAL A 126 15.50 -5.21 -4.66
C VAL A 126 14.74 -4.64 -3.47
N PRO A 127 13.93 -3.57 -3.65
CA PRO A 127 13.06 -3.06 -2.59
C PRO A 127 11.88 -4.00 -2.33
N SER A 128 11.16 -3.78 -1.23
CA SER A 128 9.91 -4.50 -0.95
C SER A 128 8.75 -4.09 -1.86
N ALA A 129 8.78 -2.85 -2.38
CA ALA A 129 7.79 -2.32 -3.31
C ALA A 129 8.46 -1.52 -4.43
N PHE A 130 8.04 -1.69 -5.68
CA PHE A 130 8.51 -0.89 -6.81
C PHE A 130 7.52 -0.91 -8.00
N PRO A 131 7.26 0.23 -8.67
CA PRO A 131 7.66 1.58 -8.29
C PRO A 131 6.83 2.13 -7.12
N SER A 132 7.24 3.27 -6.59
CA SER A 132 6.52 4.04 -5.56
C SER A 132 6.30 5.50 -6.00
N THR A 133 6.00 5.71 -7.28
CA THR A 133 6.08 7.03 -7.93
C THR A 133 5.14 8.08 -7.35
N ILE A 134 3.93 7.71 -6.92
CA ILE A 134 3.00 8.67 -6.28
C ILE A 134 3.54 9.03 -4.90
N PHE A 135 3.86 8.02 -4.08
CA PHE A 135 4.44 8.20 -2.75
C PHE A 135 5.70 9.08 -2.79
N GLU A 136 6.66 8.77 -3.66
CA GLU A 136 7.91 9.52 -3.81
C GLU A 136 7.69 10.95 -4.33
N SER A 137 6.58 11.20 -5.03
CA SER A 137 6.22 12.53 -5.51
C SER A 137 5.57 13.38 -4.42
N VAL A 138 4.59 12.83 -3.70
CA VAL A 138 3.72 13.64 -2.83
C VAL A 138 4.32 13.89 -1.44
N TRP A 139 5.17 13.02 -0.92
CA TRP A 139 5.80 13.24 0.39
C TRP A 139 6.77 14.44 0.41
N PRO A 140 7.74 14.55 -0.51
CA PRO A 140 8.61 15.72 -0.58
C PRO A 140 7.84 17.01 -0.88
N LEU A 141 6.90 16.96 -1.84
CA LEU A 141 6.11 18.13 -2.23
C LEU A 141 5.22 18.63 -1.09
N SER A 142 4.50 17.73 -0.41
CA SER A 142 3.64 18.13 0.71
C SER A 142 4.46 18.79 1.81
N THR A 143 5.68 18.31 2.09
CA THR A 143 6.58 18.90 3.07
C THR A 143 7.02 20.31 2.68
N LEU A 144 7.54 20.47 1.45
CA LEU A 144 8.08 21.75 0.97
C LEU A 144 6.98 22.81 0.82
N LEU A 145 5.83 22.44 0.27
CA LEU A 145 4.70 23.36 0.06
C LEU A 145 4.08 23.80 1.40
N LYS A 146 3.93 22.90 2.38
CA LYS A 146 3.37 23.24 3.71
C LYS A 146 4.20 24.28 4.46
N VAL A 147 5.53 24.27 4.29
CA VAL A 147 6.41 25.26 4.93
C VAL A 147 6.58 26.54 4.10
N GLY A 148 5.86 26.67 2.99
CA GLY A 148 5.76 27.90 2.20
C GLY A 148 6.84 28.09 1.14
N TYR A 149 7.55 27.03 0.71
CA TYR A 149 8.44 27.14 -0.44
C TYR A 149 7.64 27.38 -1.72
N ASP A 150 8.00 28.42 -2.46
CA ASP A 150 7.47 28.65 -3.81
C ASP A 150 8.14 27.71 -4.81
N LEU A 151 7.36 26.73 -5.28
CA LEU A 151 7.80 25.74 -6.24
C LEU A 151 7.30 26.00 -7.66
N ASN A 152 6.57 27.10 -7.90
CA ASN A 152 5.97 27.40 -9.21
C ASN A 152 7.02 27.57 -10.31
N SER A 153 8.22 28.03 -9.97
CA SER A 153 9.33 28.21 -10.91
C SER A 153 10.14 26.93 -11.18
N VAL A 154 9.84 25.82 -10.49
CA VAL A 154 10.60 24.57 -10.61
C VAL A 154 10.01 23.71 -11.74
N PRO A 155 10.69 23.51 -12.88
CA PRO A 155 10.07 22.92 -14.07
C PRO A 155 9.57 21.48 -13.90
N CYS A 156 10.12 20.70 -12.96
CA CYS A 156 9.65 19.34 -12.71
C CYS A 156 8.32 19.28 -11.94
N VAL A 157 7.95 20.35 -11.22
CA VAL A 157 6.74 20.38 -10.39
C VAL A 157 5.50 20.39 -11.25
N GLU A 158 5.53 21.08 -12.40
CA GLU A 158 4.44 21.03 -13.37
C GLU A 158 4.19 19.60 -13.87
N LYS A 159 5.27 18.89 -14.23
CA LYS A 159 5.17 17.50 -14.70
C LYS A 159 4.61 16.57 -13.63
N ILE A 160 5.04 16.74 -12.38
CA ILE A 160 4.52 15.96 -11.25
C ILE A 160 3.05 16.31 -11.01
N ARG A 161 2.67 17.58 -11.06
CA ARG A 161 1.27 18.03 -10.92
C ARG A 161 0.37 17.39 -11.97
N SER A 162 0.76 17.44 -13.24
CA SER A 162 0.01 16.79 -14.33
C SER A 162 -0.08 15.29 -14.11
N TYR A 163 1.04 14.63 -13.77
CA TYR A 163 1.07 13.20 -13.49
C TYR A 163 0.12 12.79 -12.35
N LEU A 164 0.16 13.51 -11.22
CA LEU A 164 -0.70 13.22 -10.07
C LEU A 164 -2.18 13.47 -10.38
N HIS A 165 -2.49 14.54 -11.11
CA HIS A 165 -3.87 14.84 -11.52
C HIS A 165 -4.40 13.79 -12.50
N ASP A 166 -3.60 13.39 -13.49
CA ASP A 166 -4.00 12.37 -14.46
C ASP A 166 -4.20 11.01 -13.80
N ALA A 167 -3.32 10.63 -12.86
CA ALA A 167 -3.51 9.44 -12.03
C ALA A 167 -4.79 9.53 -11.20
N TYR A 168 -5.03 10.66 -10.51
CA TYR A 168 -6.23 10.89 -9.72
C TYR A 168 -7.51 10.73 -10.57
N VAL A 169 -7.55 11.30 -11.77
CA VAL A 169 -8.69 11.19 -12.69
C VAL A 169 -8.86 9.75 -13.19
N ALA A 170 -7.77 9.10 -13.63
CA ALA A 170 -7.81 7.74 -14.14
C ALA A 170 -8.34 6.73 -13.11
N GLU A 171 -7.97 6.94 -11.83
CA GLU A 171 -8.32 6.07 -10.71
C GLU A 171 -9.56 6.54 -9.94
N LYS A 172 -10.32 7.46 -10.54
CA LYS A 172 -11.63 7.91 -10.04
C LYS A 172 -11.56 8.51 -8.62
N GLY A 173 -10.43 9.14 -8.32
CA GLY A 173 -10.22 9.96 -7.13
C GLY A 173 -9.70 9.23 -5.89
N ILE A 174 -9.29 7.96 -6.00
CA ILE A 174 -8.57 7.23 -4.95
C ILE A 174 -7.30 6.62 -5.54
N LEU A 175 -6.21 6.64 -4.78
CA LEU A 175 -4.87 6.29 -5.24
C LEU A 175 -4.15 5.43 -4.20
N GLY A 176 -3.21 4.61 -4.64
CA GLY A 176 -2.18 4.04 -3.78
C GLY A 176 -0.82 4.68 -4.07
N PHE A 177 0.24 4.14 -3.49
CA PHE A 177 1.63 4.61 -3.67
C PHE A 177 2.15 4.61 -5.12
N THR A 178 1.43 3.97 -6.05
CA THR A 178 1.63 4.03 -7.50
C THR A 178 0.28 3.74 -8.20
N PRO A 179 0.05 4.19 -9.45
CA PRO A 179 -1.19 3.90 -10.16
C PRO A 179 -1.48 2.40 -10.28
N PHE A 180 -2.76 2.05 -10.25
CA PHE A 180 -3.33 0.71 -10.44
C PHE A 180 -2.98 -0.32 -9.35
N VAL A 181 -2.29 0.12 -8.30
CA VAL A 181 -2.11 -0.63 -7.05
C VAL A 181 -3.24 -0.27 -6.09
N GLY A 182 -3.54 -1.16 -5.13
CA GLY A 182 -4.64 -0.98 -4.18
C GLY A 182 -4.57 0.39 -3.50
N ALA A 183 -5.66 1.15 -3.59
CA ALA A 183 -5.74 2.50 -3.04
C ALA A 183 -5.76 2.50 -1.50
N ASP A 184 -5.23 3.58 -0.93
CA ASP A 184 -5.30 3.86 0.50
C ASP A 184 -5.53 5.33 0.82
N ALA A 185 -6.01 5.57 2.03
CA ALA A 185 -6.32 6.90 2.50
C ALA A 185 -5.07 7.80 2.62
N ASP A 186 -3.88 7.25 2.87
CA ASP A 186 -2.68 8.04 3.15
C ASP A 186 -2.14 8.66 1.84
N ASP A 187 -1.89 7.84 0.82
CA ASP A 187 -1.50 8.28 -0.52
C ASP A 187 -2.59 9.11 -1.20
N THR A 188 -3.87 8.72 -1.07
CA THR A 188 -5.00 9.48 -1.62
C THR A 188 -5.07 10.89 -1.02
N ALA A 189 -5.08 10.99 0.31
CA ALA A 189 -5.21 12.27 0.99
C ALA A 189 -4.00 13.17 0.73
N THR A 190 -2.79 12.60 0.76
CA THR A 190 -1.56 13.37 0.51
C THR A 190 -1.50 13.85 -0.94
N THR A 191 -1.99 13.06 -1.90
CA THR A 191 -2.11 13.50 -3.30
C THR A 191 -3.09 14.65 -3.45
N ILE A 192 -4.29 14.54 -2.86
CA ILE A 192 -5.30 15.61 -2.88
C ILE A 192 -4.73 16.90 -2.29
N LEU A 193 -4.06 16.80 -1.14
CA LEU A 193 -3.41 17.93 -0.48
C LEU A 193 -2.37 18.60 -1.36
N VAL A 194 -1.47 17.83 -2.00
CA VAL A 194 -0.47 18.39 -2.91
C VAL A 194 -1.13 19.07 -4.11
N LEU A 195 -2.17 18.48 -4.69
CA LEU A 195 -2.90 19.08 -5.81
C LEU A 195 -3.57 20.41 -5.39
N HIS A 196 -4.20 20.47 -4.21
CA HIS A 196 -4.76 21.71 -3.66
C HIS A 196 -3.69 22.79 -3.44
N LEU A 197 -2.55 22.42 -2.82
CA LEU A 197 -1.42 23.34 -2.60
C LEU A 197 -0.80 23.87 -3.90
N LEU A 198 -0.89 23.10 -4.99
CA LEU A 198 -0.45 23.50 -6.33
C LEU A 198 -1.56 24.17 -7.17
N ASN A 199 -2.66 24.56 -6.52
CA ASN A 199 -3.84 25.18 -7.14
C ASN A 199 -4.48 24.35 -8.26
N GLN A 200 -4.36 23.01 -8.20
CA GLN A 200 -5.03 22.08 -9.09
C GLN A 200 -6.36 21.62 -8.48
N PRO A 201 -7.53 21.96 -9.07
CA PRO A 201 -8.82 21.61 -8.49
C PRO A 201 -9.08 20.09 -8.53
N VAL A 202 -9.33 19.50 -7.36
CA VAL A 202 -9.80 18.11 -7.18
C VAL A 202 -10.78 18.03 -6.00
N THR A 203 -11.58 16.97 -5.94
CA THR A 203 -12.59 16.78 -4.86
C THR A 203 -12.11 15.75 -3.83
N VAL A 204 -12.69 15.78 -2.63
CA VAL A 204 -12.41 14.76 -1.58
C VAL A 204 -13.45 13.64 -1.55
N ASN A 205 -14.49 13.71 -2.37
CA ASN A 205 -15.69 12.89 -2.23
C ASN A 205 -15.43 11.39 -2.40
N ALA A 206 -14.56 11.00 -3.33
CA ALA A 206 -14.20 9.59 -3.55
C ALA A 206 -13.43 9.03 -2.34
N MET A 207 -12.49 9.80 -1.80
CA MET A 207 -11.74 9.46 -0.58
C MET A 207 -12.68 9.29 0.62
N LEU A 208 -13.60 10.24 0.85
CA LEU A 208 -14.57 10.15 1.94
C LEU A 208 -15.46 8.91 1.79
N LYS A 209 -15.98 8.67 0.59
CA LYS A 209 -16.86 7.53 0.32
C LYS A 209 -16.17 6.18 0.58
N GLU A 210 -14.90 6.06 0.23
CA GLU A 210 -14.17 4.79 0.33
C GLU A 210 -13.65 4.54 1.76
N PHE A 211 -13.07 5.56 2.38
CA PHE A 211 -12.25 5.40 3.57
C PHE A 211 -12.92 5.84 4.88
N GLU A 212 -14.03 6.58 4.83
CA GLU A 212 -14.74 7.01 6.04
C GLU A 212 -15.41 5.83 6.76
N GLU A 213 -15.07 5.64 8.03
CA GLU A 213 -15.74 4.72 8.96
C GLU A 213 -16.52 5.53 10.02
N GLU A 214 -17.14 4.84 10.98
CA GLU A 214 -17.98 5.49 12.01
C GLU A 214 -17.20 6.54 12.82
N HIS A 215 -15.96 6.23 13.22
CA HIS A 215 -15.18 7.06 14.16
C HIS A 215 -13.83 7.51 13.62
N HIS A 216 -13.36 6.99 12.49
CA HIS A 216 -12.05 7.29 11.93
C HIS A 216 -12.06 7.07 10.41
N PHE A 217 -10.91 7.27 9.76
CA PHE A 217 -10.68 6.86 8.38
C PHE A 217 -9.78 5.64 8.34
N LYS A 218 -10.21 4.58 7.65
CA LYS A 218 -9.38 3.40 7.43
C LYS A 218 -8.30 3.66 6.38
N THR A 219 -7.12 3.06 6.52
CA THR A 219 -6.06 3.14 5.49
C THR A 219 -6.41 2.23 4.33
N TYR A 220 -6.62 0.95 4.62
CA TYR A 220 -7.03 -0.07 3.66
C TYR A 220 -8.30 -0.78 4.14
N SER A 221 -9.05 -1.34 3.20
CA SER A 221 -10.12 -2.29 3.52
C SER A 221 -9.58 -3.48 4.32
N GLN A 222 -10.30 -3.87 5.38
CA GLN A 222 -9.97 -5.01 6.27
C GLN A 222 -8.65 -4.87 7.04
N GLU A 223 -8.22 -3.64 7.32
CA GLU A 223 -7.09 -3.40 8.23
C GLU A 223 -7.41 -3.82 9.67
N ARG A 224 -6.37 -4.18 10.44
CA ARG A 224 -6.51 -4.63 11.83
C ARG A 224 -6.51 -3.44 12.80
N ASN A 225 -5.62 -2.49 12.54
CA ASN A 225 -5.38 -1.33 13.36
C ASN A 225 -5.55 -0.09 12.47
N PRO A 226 -6.22 0.97 12.95
CA PRO A 226 -6.26 2.23 12.22
C PRO A 226 -4.85 2.80 12.05
N SER A 227 -4.64 3.75 11.12
CA SER A 227 -3.37 4.47 10.96
C SER A 227 -3.46 5.94 11.36
N PHE A 228 -2.55 6.37 12.24
CA PHE A 228 -2.51 7.73 12.77
C PHE A 228 -2.12 8.69 11.66
N SER A 229 -1.07 8.35 10.90
CA SER A 229 -0.60 9.16 9.78
C SER A 229 -1.67 9.31 8.70
N ALA A 230 -2.41 8.24 8.40
CA ALA A 230 -3.48 8.30 7.39
C ALA A 230 -4.59 9.28 7.82
N ASN A 231 -5.03 9.20 9.08
CA ASN A 231 -6.04 10.13 9.60
C ASN A 231 -5.54 11.58 9.64
N CYS A 232 -4.28 11.81 10.01
CA CYS A 232 -3.66 13.15 9.93
C CYS A 232 -3.63 13.68 8.49
N ASN A 233 -3.30 12.84 7.50
CA ASN A 233 -3.25 13.27 6.11
C ASN A 233 -4.65 13.51 5.54
N VAL A 234 -5.66 12.71 5.90
CA VAL A 234 -7.07 13.00 5.60
C VAL A 234 -7.49 14.34 6.19
N LEU A 235 -7.20 14.59 7.47
CA LEU A 235 -7.49 15.88 8.13
C LEU A 235 -6.90 17.05 7.34
N LEU A 236 -5.63 16.94 6.93
CA LEU A 236 -4.97 17.98 6.15
C LEU A 236 -5.62 18.16 4.77
N ALA A 237 -5.96 17.09 4.06
CA ALA A 237 -6.67 17.20 2.79
C ALA A 237 -8.02 17.92 2.91
N LEU A 238 -8.75 17.72 4.01
CA LEU A 238 -10.02 18.40 4.27
C LEU A 238 -9.83 19.88 4.62
N LEU A 239 -8.85 20.20 5.47
CA LEU A 239 -8.55 21.57 5.90
C LEU A 239 -8.03 22.46 4.76
N TYR A 240 -7.34 21.86 3.77
CA TYR A 240 -6.81 22.57 2.60
C TYR A 240 -7.75 22.51 1.38
N SER A 241 -8.94 21.92 1.52
CA SER A 241 -9.98 22.00 0.50
C SER A 241 -10.50 23.43 0.31
N GLN A 242 -11.16 23.71 -0.81
CA GLN A 242 -11.65 25.06 -1.11
C GLN A 242 -12.69 25.58 -0.10
N GLU A 243 -13.52 24.69 0.44
CA GLU A 243 -14.57 25.03 1.42
C GLU A 243 -14.57 24.04 2.60
N PRO A 244 -13.60 24.15 3.54
CA PRO A 244 -13.46 23.18 4.64
C PRO A 244 -14.69 23.08 5.54
N SER A 245 -15.52 24.14 5.62
CA SER A 245 -16.75 24.15 6.41
C SER A 245 -17.76 23.08 5.99
N LEU A 246 -17.72 22.63 4.71
CA LEU A 246 -18.57 21.54 4.23
C LEU A 246 -18.22 20.19 4.86
N TYR A 247 -17.02 20.06 5.44
CA TYR A 247 -16.47 18.81 5.96
C TYR A 247 -16.27 18.85 7.48
N THR A 248 -16.96 19.74 8.20
CA THR A 248 -16.79 19.93 9.65
C THR A 248 -16.90 18.62 10.43
N THR A 249 -17.91 17.80 10.13
CA THR A 249 -18.09 16.48 10.76
C THR A 249 -16.92 15.53 10.50
N GLN A 250 -16.42 15.48 9.27
CA GLN A 250 -15.28 14.64 8.89
C GLN A 250 -13.96 15.15 9.50
N ILE A 251 -13.81 16.47 9.62
CA ILE A 251 -12.67 17.11 10.29
C ILE A 251 -12.66 16.73 11.77
N GLU A 252 -13.79 16.87 12.47
CA GLU A 252 -13.93 16.45 13.87
C GLU A 252 -13.66 14.95 14.05
N LYS A 253 -14.14 14.12 13.11
CA LYS A 253 -13.87 12.68 13.09
C LYS A 253 -12.39 12.38 12.97
N ALA A 254 -11.68 12.99 12.03
CA ALA A 254 -10.24 12.78 11.84
C ALA A 254 -9.40 13.24 13.05
N ILE A 255 -9.86 14.25 13.80
CA ILE A 255 -9.24 14.70 15.05
C ILE A 255 -9.47 13.71 16.19
N ASN A 256 -10.71 13.26 16.37
CA ASN A 256 -11.12 12.50 17.56
C ASN A 256 -10.90 10.99 17.42
N GLY A 257 -10.83 10.45 16.21
CA GLY A 257 -10.76 9.01 15.93
C GLY A 257 -9.52 8.30 16.49
N TYR A 258 -8.55 9.05 17.00
CA TYR A 258 -7.29 8.56 17.55
C TYR A 258 -7.08 8.84 19.04
N VAL A 259 -8.03 9.50 19.70
CA VAL A 259 -7.95 9.87 21.12
C VAL A 259 -8.63 8.84 22.03
N GLN A 260 -9.06 7.69 21.49
CA GLN A 260 -9.73 6.61 22.24
C GLN A 260 -8.82 5.42 22.53
#